data_AF-A0A1Y2EVI9-F1
#
_entry.id   AF-A0A1Y2EVI9-F1
#
_cell.length_a   1.000
_cell.length_b   1.000
_cell.length_c   1.000
_cell.angle_alpha   90.00
_cell.angle_beta   90.00
_cell.angle_gamma   90.00
#
_symmetry.space_group_name_H-M   'P 1'
#
loop_
_entity.id
_entity.type
_entity.pdbx_description
1 polymer ?
#
loop_
_entity_poly.entity_id
_entity_poly.type
_entity_poly.pdbx_seq_one_letter_code
_entity_poly.pdbx_strand_id
1 'polypeptide(L)'
;MYVIAYIRNIILILLYLKIIKSIVTNADTKEEILKMKDNYYTNYYCKNDICVGEIHIYNDNFIDIPDENGNITKYNVGTCTQDYIDTDDCNGSECSEDSECLSNKCYKNHCIFYDETPIVHCSNIYKRRWFLDPTVYMYCGKAPDDTCNEDNECSSKHCANNTCQSQTDGPSDSDGVQSYFEALIIIGVLIIVIIIAIIIGCCCYNKKKYKNNTN
;
A
#
# COMPACT_ATOMS: atom_id res chain seq x y z
N MET A 1 4.46 41.22 22.85
CA MET A 1 3.49 40.83 21.79
C MET A 1 4.15 40.66 20.40
N TYR A 2 5.11 41.50 20.00
CA TYR A 2 5.81 41.39 18.71
C TYR A 2 6.60 40.08 18.51
N VAL A 3 7.26 39.57 19.56
CA VAL A 3 8.08 38.35 19.50
C VAL A 3 7.24 37.12 19.14
N ILE A 4 6.03 37.00 19.70
CA ILE A 4 5.12 35.87 19.44
C ILE A 4 4.63 35.89 17.98
N ALA A 5 4.30 37.07 17.45
CA ALA A 5 3.87 37.22 16.05
C ALA A 5 5.02 36.87 15.07
N TYR A 6 6.25 37.25 15.40
CA TYR A 6 7.43 36.94 14.61
C TYR A 6 7.74 35.44 14.58
N ILE A 7 7.68 34.77 15.74
CA ILE A 7 7.85 33.31 15.84
C ILE A 7 6.78 32.58 15.01
N ARG A 8 5.51 33.03 15.09
CA ARG A 8 4.42 32.43 14.32
C ARG A 8 4.65 32.52 12.81
N ASN A 9 5.13 33.67 12.32
CA ASN A 9 5.43 33.84 10.90
C ASN A 9 6.62 33.01 10.43
N ILE A 10 7.67 32.87 11.24
CA ILE A 10 8.80 31.97 10.93
C ILE A 10 8.31 30.52 10.80
N ILE A 11 7.48 30.05 11.74
CA ILE A 11 6.92 28.70 11.67
C ILE A 11 6.11 28.48 10.39
N LEU A 12 5.28 29.46 10.00
CA LEU A 12 4.51 29.38 8.76
C LEU A 12 5.38 29.34 7.51
N ILE A 13 6.48 30.12 7.47
CA ILE A 13 7.43 30.11 6.36
C ILE A 13 8.15 28.76 6.28
N LEU A 14 8.59 28.20 7.41
CA LEU A 14 9.24 26.89 7.45
C LEU A 14 8.29 25.76 7.00
N LEU A 15 7.02 25.82 7.41
CA LEU A 15 5.99 24.89 6.93
C LEU A 15 5.76 25.02 5.43
N TYR A 16 5.68 26.25 4.92
CA TYR A 16 5.49 26.51 3.49
C TYR A 16 6.66 25.99 2.65
N LEU A 17 7.91 26.18 3.11
CA LEU A 17 9.10 25.64 2.45
C LEU A 17 9.12 24.10 2.49
N LYS A 18 8.68 23.47 3.59
CA LYS A 18 8.54 22.01 3.67
C LYS A 18 7.52 21.50 2.64
N ILE A 19 6.37 22.17 2.52
CA ILE A 19 5.32 21.84 1.55
C ILE A 19 5.84 21.97 0.11
N ILE A 20 6.52 23.07 -0.22
CA ILE A 20 7.10 23.23 -1.57
C ILE A 20 8.13 22.13 -1.85
N LYS A 21 9.02 21.83 -0.91
CA LYS A 21 10.03 20.75 -1.10
C LYS A 21 9.35 19.41 -1.37
N SER A 22 8.31 19.04 -0.60
CA SER A 22 7.54 17.81 -0.81
C SER A 22 6.85 17.81 -2.19
N ILE A 23 6.17 18.89 -2.59
CA ILE A 23 5.51 18.99 -3.91
C ILE A 23 6.51 18.88 -5.07
N VAL A 24 7.70 19.49 -4.92
CA VAL A 24 8.72 19.50 -5.97
C VAL A 24 9.42 18.14 -6.11
N THR A 25 9.60 17.42 -5.00
CA THR A 25 10.39 16.17 -4.97
C THR A 25 9.55 14.90 -4.93
N ASN A 26 8.23 14.99 -4.69
CA ASN A 26 7.35 13.86 -4.39
C ASN A 26 7.94 12.92 -3.32
N ALA A 27 8.70 13.49 -2.39
CA ALA A 27 9.39 12.77 -1.34
C ALA A 27 8.66 13.00 -0.01
N ASP A 28 8.33 11.90 0.65
CA ASP A 28 7.70 11.87 1.96
C ASP A 28 8.51 10.98 2.91
N THR A 29 8.24 11.09 4.21
CA THR A 29 8.85 10.17 5.16
C THR A 29 8.14 8.83 5.16
N LYS A 30 8.87 7.74 5.49
CA LYS A 30 8.29 6.41 5.67
C LYS A 30 7.09 6.41 6.63
N GLU A 31 7.17 7.17 7.72
CA GLU A 31 6.08 7.29 8.69
C GLU A 31 4.84 8.00 8.13
N GLU A 32 5.03 9.05 7.33
CA GLU A 32 3.95 9.76 6.65
C GLU A 32 3.24 8.85 5.62
N ILE A 33 4.02 8.09 4.84
CA ILE A 33 3.51 7.12 3.86
C ILE A 33 2.68 6.01 4.52
N LEU A 34 3.14 5.47 5.66
CA LEU A 34 2.39 4.44 6.40
C LEU A 34 1.04 4.93 6.95
N LYS A 35 0.82 6.24 7.04
CA LYS A 35 -0.46 6.83 7.47
C LYS A 35 -1.43 7.04 6.32
N MET A 36 -0.98 6.92 5.07
CA MET A 36 -1.83 7.08 3.90
C MET A 36 -2.87 5.95 3.83
N LYS A 37 -4.13 6.35 3.67
CA LYS A 37 -5.30 5.50 3.47
C LYS A 37 -5.99 6.12 2.26
N ASP A 38 -6.42 5.31 1.30
CA ASP A 38 -7.22 5.73 0.12
C ASP A 38 -6.46 6.08 -1.17
N ASN A 39 -5.13 5.89 -1.23
CA ASN A 39 -4.41 5.92 -2.50
C ASN A 39 -4.33 4.51 -3.10
N TYR A 40 -4.91 4.34 -4.29
CA TYR A 40 -4.87 3.11 -5.07
C TYR A 40 -3.68 3.14 -6.04
N TYR A 41 -2.98 2.01 -6.17
CA TYR A 41 -1.86 1.82 -7.11
C TYR A 41 -0.71 2.82 -6.87
N THR A 42 -0.41 3.09 -5.61
CA THR A 42 0.74 3.92 -5.23
C THR A 42 1.82 3.06 -4.62
N ASN A 43 2.97 3.04 -5.28
CA ASN A 43 4.18 2.40 -4.82
C ASN A 43 5.21 3.47 -4.45
N TYR A 44 6.07 3.17 -3.48
CA TYR A 44 7.17 4.04 -3.07
C TYR A 44 8.43 3.22 -2.89
N TYR A 45 9.56 3.79 -3.31
CA TYR A 45 10.88 3.27 -2.94
C TYR A 45 11.50 4.17 -1.87
N CYS A 46 12.05 3.56 -0.84
CA CYS A 46 12.62 4.24 0.31
C CYS A 46 14.13 3.99 0.41
N LYS A 47 14.88 5.06 0.67
CA LYS A 47 16.27 5.01 1.12
C LYS A 47 16.36 5.73 2.45
N ASN A 48 16.72 5.00 3.50
CA ASN A 48 16.60 5.46 4.89
C ASN A 48 15.14 5.84 5.20
N ASP A 49 14.90 7.03 5.77
CA ASP A 49 13.56 7.52 6.08
C ASP A 49 12.89 8.30 4.93
N ILE A 50 13.60 8.54 3.83
CA ILE A 50 13.09 9.29 2.66
C ILE A 50 12.56 8.29 1.64
N CYS A 51 11.32 8.52 1.21
CA CYS A 51 10.63 7.66 0.27
C CYS A 51 10.05 8.51 -0.86
N VAL A 52 10.16 8.01 -2.09
CA VAL A 52 9.68 8.70 -3.30
C VAL A 52 8.67 7.80 -4.01
N GLY A 53 7.58 8.41 -4.44
CA GLY A 53 6.53 7.70 -5.18
C GLY A 53 7.06 7.23 -6.54
N GLU A 54 6.81 5.97 -6.88
CA GLU A 54 7.03 5.43 -8.21
C GLU A 54 6.05 6.13 -9.17
N ILE A 55 6.59 6.92 -10.10
CA ILE A 55 5.78 7.51 -11.15
C ILE A 55 5.76 6.48 -12.28
N HIS A 56 4.59 5.88 -12.57
CA HIS A 56 4.39 4.89 -13.64
C HIS A 56 4.54 5.49 -15.05
N ILE A 57 5.69 6.08 -15.35
CA ILE A 57 6.04 6.61 -16.66
C ILE A 57 7.01 5.59 -17.27
N TYR A 58 6.44 4.57 -17.91
CA TYR A 58 7.10 3.63 -18.83
C TYR A 58 8.42 2.99 -18.36
N ASN A 59 8.36 1.80 -17.74
CA ASN A 59 9.48 0.83 -17.62
C ASN A 59 10.85 1.38 -17.18
N ASP A 60 10.94 2.57 -16.60
CA ASP A 60 12.20 3.10 -16.12
C ASP A 60 12.50 2.43 -14.79
N ASN A 61 13.53 1.57 -14.80
CA ASN A 61 14.10 0.97 -13.59
C ASN A 61 14.86 2.00 -12.75
N PHE A 62 14.47 3.28 -12.78
CA PHE A 62 15.17 4.33 -12.09
C PHE A 62 14.24 5.21 -11.26
N ILE A 63 14.76 5.66 -10.11
CA ILE A 63 14.08 6.61 -9.24
C ILE A 63 15.03 7.69 -8.74
N ASP A 64 14.53 8.92 -8.72
CA ASP A 64 15.25 10.08 -8.22
C ASP A 64 14.94 10.28 -6.72
N ILE A 65 15.92 10.03 -5.85
CA ILE A 65 15.76 10.20 -4.40
C ILE A 65 16.61 11.38 -3.92
N PRO A 66 16.00 12.39 -3.26
CA PRO A 66 16.75 13.49 -2.67
C PRO A 66 17.43 13.06 -1.37
N ASP A 67 18.62 13.60 -1.11
CA ASP A 67 19.29 13.52 0.19
C ASP A 67 18.75 14.59 1.18
N GLU A 68 19.27 14.58 2.41
CA GLU A 68 18.91 15.55 3.46
C GLU A 68 19.18 17.01 3.03
N ASN A 69 20.22 17.23 2.22
CA ASN A 69 20.60 18.54 1.69
C ASN A 69 19.77 18.96 0.46
N GLY A 70 18.96 18.05 -0.10
CA GLY A 70 18.16 18.27 -1.30
C GLY A 70 18.89 17.97 -2.61
N ASN A 71 20.07 17.33 -2.58
CA ASN A 71 20.71 16.84 -3.78
C ASN A 71 19.98 15.59 -4.25
N ILE A 72 19.59 15.58 -5.53
CA ILE A 72 18.87 14.47 -6.13
C ILE A 72 19.88 13.46 -6.67
N THR A 73 19.74 12.20 -6.28
CA THR A 73 20.51 11.09 -6.85
C THR A 73 19.56 10.14 -7.57
N LYS A 74 19.88 9.82 -8.82
CA LYS A 74 19.17 8.82 -9.61
C LYS A 74 19.69 7.43 -9.27
N TYR A 75 18.82 6.55 -8.81
CA TYR A 75 19.14 5.18 -8.46
C TYR A 75 18.46 4.21 -9.41
N ASN A 76 19.15 3.12 -9.75
CA ASN A 76 18.56 1.97 -10.41
C ASN A 76 17.84 1.08 -9.37
N VAL A 77 16.54 0.86 -9.55
CA VAL A 77 15.69 0.01 -8.71
C VAL A 77 15.51 -1.39 -9.29
N GLY A 78 15.81 -1.57 -10.59
CA GLY A 78 15.72 -2.84 -11.28
C GLY A 78 16.81 -3.77 -10.79
N THR A 79 16.42 -4.83 -10.11
CA THR A 79 17.33 -5.79 -9.48
C THR A 79 17.13 -7.18 -10.07
N CYS A 80 18.22 -7.94 -10.17
CA CYS A 80 18.21 -9.30 -10.66
C CYS A 80 18.90 -10.23 -9.67
N THR A 81 18.51 -11.50 -9.67
CA THR A 81 19.30 -12.53 -8.99
C THR A 81 20.57 -12.84 -9.78
N GLN A 82 21.61 -13.32 -9.10
CA GLN A 82 22.87 -13.67 -9.73
C GLN A 82 22.71 -14.74 -10.83
N ASP A 83 21.83 -15.72 -10.63
CA ASP A 83 21.57 -16.79 -11.60
C ASP A 83 21.09 -16.24 -12.96
N TYR A 84 20.15 -15.29 -12.95
CA TYR A 84 19.63 -14.64 -14.16
C TYR A 84 20.68 -13.77 -14.88
N ILE A 85 21.62 -13.18 -14.14
CA ILE A 85 22.72 -12.41 -14.73
C ILE A 85 23.72 -13.35 -15.40
N ASP A 86 23.99 -14.49 -14.77
CA ASP A 86 24.90 -15.49 -15.31
C ASP A 86 24.34 -16.20 -16.56
N THR A 87 23.01 -16.24 -16.72
CA THR A 87 22.33 -16.75 -17.94
C THR A 87 22.02 -15.68 -18.99
N ASP A 88 22.36 -14.41 -18.75
CA ASP A 88 22.07 -13.28 -19.66
C ASP A 88 20.57 -13.02 -19.88
N ASP A 89 19.72 -13.37 -18.90
CA ASP A 89 18.26 -13.23 -18.95
C ASP A 89 17.75 -11.99 -18.17
N CYS A 90 18.65 -11.19 -17.60
CA CYS A 90 18.30 -9.99 -16.83
C CYS A 90 18.06 -8.78 -17.76
N ASN A 91 16.79 -8.41 -17.97
CA ASN A 91 16.41 -7.20 -18.73
C ASN A 91 16.48 -5.89 -17.92
N GLY A 92 17.39 -5.84 -16.93
CA GLY A 92 17.57 -4.68 -16.05
C GLY A 92 18.43 -3.59 -16.67
N SER A 93 18.30 -2.36 -16.14
CA SER A 93 19.21 -1.29 -16.52
C SER A 93 20.63 -1.56 -16.00
N GLU A 94 21.63 -1.13 -16.76
CA GLU A 94 23.04 -1.37 -16.40
C GLU A 94 23.49 -0.45 -15.25
N CYS A 95 24.47 -0.92 -14.48
CA CYS A 95 25.20 -0.14 -13.47
C CYS A 95 26.71 -0.22 -13.72
N SER A 96 27.44 0.83 -13.37
CA SER A 96 28.92 0.84 -13.38
C SER A 96 29.50 0.77 -11.97
N GLU A 97 28.76 1.27 -10.97
CA GLU A 97 29.20 1.36 -9.58
C GLU A 97 28.09 0.89 -8.61
N ASP A 98 28.49 0.40 -7.44
CA ASP A 98 27.55 -0.03 -6.38
C ASP A 98 26.59 1.11 -5.96
N SER A 99 27.08 2.36 -5.98
CA SER A 99 26.35 3.57 -5.59
C SER A 99 25.20 3.93 -6.52
N GLU A 100 25.20 3.44 -7.77
CA GLU A 100 24.13 3.67 -8.75
C GLU A 100 22.90 2.81 -8.44
N CYS A 101 23.08 1.70 -7.72
CA CYS A 101 22.00 0.78 -7.36
C CYS A 101 21.32 1.22 -6.05
N LEU A 102 20.00 1.15 -5.99
CA LEU A 102 19.27 1.37 -4.74
C LEU A 102 19.63 0.30 -3.68
N SER A 103 19.90 -0.93 -4.12
CA SER A 103 20.42 -2.03 -3.30
C SER A 103 21.88 -1.85 -2.88
N ASN A 104 22.55 -0.79 -3.34
CA ASN A 104 23.97 -0.52 -3.09
C ASN A 104 24.92 -1.66 -3.56
N LYS A 105 24.50 -2.42 -4.58
CA LYS A 105 25.29 -3.54 -5.10
C LYS A 105 25.13 -3.72 -6.61
N CYS A 106 26.24 -3.57 -7.33
CA CYS A 106 26.39 -3.79 -8.75
C CYS A 106 27.24 -5.04 -9.00
N TYR A 107 26.74 -5.97 -9.82
CA TYR A 107 27.43 -7.21 -10.19
C TYR A 107 27.28 -7.45 -11.68
N LYS A 108 28.41 -7.61 -12.39
CA LYS A 108 28.46 -7.76 -13.85
C LYS A 108 27.58 -6.74 -14.59
N ASN A 109 27.69 -5.48 -14.19
CA ASN A 109 26.91 -4.35 -14.71
C ASN A 109 25.40 -4.41 -14.45
N HIS A 110 24.91 -5.23 -13.53
CA HIS A 110 23.50 -5.23 -13.12
C HIS A 110 23.37 -5.05 -11.61
N CYS A 111 22.32 -4.34 -11.18
CA CYS A 111 22.02 -4.23 -9.77
C CYS A 111 21.49 -5.58 -9.26
N ILE A 112 22.02 -6.03 -8.12
CA ILE A 112 21.58 -7.26 -7.48
C ILE A 112 20.97 -7.00 -6.12
N PHE A 113 20.12 -7.91 -5.68
CA PHE A 113 19.67 -7.93 -4.29
C PHE A 113 20.85 -8.14 -3.34
N TYR A 114 20.84 -7.42 -2.21
CA TYR A 114 21.87 -7.53 -1.20
C TYR A 114 21.26 -7.43 0.20
N ASP A 115 21.35 -8.52 0.96
CA ASP A 115 20.67 -8.67 2.26
C ASP A 115 21.11 -7.65 3.31
N GLU A 116 22.31 -7.08 3.22
CA GLU A 116 22.78 -6.06 4.16
C GLU A 116 22.14 -4.69 3.91
N THR A 117 21.69 -4.42 2.68
CA THR A 117 21.03 -3.18 2.27
C THR A 117 19.81 -3.48 1.41
N PRO A 118 18.77 -4.10 1.98
CA PRO A 118 17.57 -4.48 1.24
C PRO A 118 16.85 -3.23 0.75
N ILE A 119 16.33 -3.30 -0.48
CA ILE A 119 15.48 -2.24 -1.02
C ILE A 119 14.18 -2.24 -0.23
N VAL A 120 13.89 -1.11 0.42
CA VAL A 120 12.61 -0.92 1.10
C VAL A 120 11.61 -0.38 0.10
N HIS A 121 10.64 -1.20 -0.25
CA HIS A 121 9.52 -0.84 -1.10
C HIS A 121 8.25 -0.75 -0.25
N CYS A 122 7.41 0.26 -0.50
CA CYS A 122 6.11 0.40 0.14
C CYS A 122 5.01 0.33 -0.91
N SER A 123 4.09 -0.59 -0.75
CA SER A 123 2.94 -0.78 -1.64
C SER A 123 1.64 -0.75 -0.87
N ASN A 124 0.59 -0.32 -1.55
CA ASN A 124 -0.74 -0.22 -0.98
C ASN A 124 -1.43 -1.60 -1.01
N ILE A 125 -1.65 -2.21 0.16
CA ILE A 125 -2.34 -3.49 0.26
C ILE A 125 -3.85 -3.29 0.17
N TYR A 126 -4.44 -3.78 -0.91
CA TYR A 126 -5.89 -3.85 -1.08
C TYR A 126 -6.42 -5.17 -0.52
N LYS A 127 -7.32 -5.10 0.47
CA LYS A 127 -8.03 -6.27 0.97
C LYS A 127 -9.52 -6.12 0.77
N ARG A 128 -10.06 -6.92 -0.16
CA ARG A 128 -11.51 -7.09 -0.30
C ARG A 128 -12.04 -7.84 0.92
N ARG A 129 -13.14 -7.35 1.49
CA ARG A 129 -13.86 -8.00 2.58
C ARG A 129 -15.28 -8.29 2.14
N TRP A 130 -15.78 -9.44 2.52
CA TRP A 130 -17.18 -9.79 2.26
C TRP A 130 -18.07 -9.03 3.26
N PHE A 131 -19.09 -8.34 2.77
CA PHE A 131 -20.08 -7.54 3.53
C PHE A 131 -19.53 -6.27 4.19
N LEU A 132 -18.32 -5.84 3.85
CA LEU A 132 -17.69 -4.64 4.40
C LEU A 132 -16.93 -3.90 3.30
N ASP A 133 -16.76 -2.60 3.50
CA ASP A 133 -15.95 -1.79 2.58
C ASP A 133 -14.52 -2.37 2.48
N PRO A 134 -13.94 -2.37 1.27
CA PRO A 134 -12.56 -2.81 1.09
C PRO A 134 -11.63 -1.94 1.92
N THR A 135 -10.60 -2.55 2.48
CA THR A 135 -9.60 -1.83 3.26
C THR A 135 -8.32 -1.70 2.47
N VAL A 136 -7.85 -0.47 2.32
CA VAL A 136 -6.54 -0.14 1.75
C VAL A 136 -5.64 0.37 2.87
N TYR A 137 -4.43 -0.17 2.95
CA TYR A 137 -3.41 0.34 3.86
C TYR A 137 -2.03 0.17 3.25
N MET A 138 -1.13 1.08 3.56
CA MET A 138 0.25 1.00 3.09
C MET A 138 1.05 -0.02 3.89
N TYR A 139 1.86 -0.82 3.20
CA TYR A 139 2.78 -1.76 3.82
C TYR A 139 4.16 -1.66 3.17
N CYS A 140 5.20 -1.64 3.99
CA CYS A 140 6.58 -1.59 3.52
C CYS A 140 7.28 -2.90 3.83
N GLY A 141 8.05 -3.38 2.87
CA GLY A 141 8.83 -4.61 2.96
C GLY A 141 9.86 -4.66 1.83
N LYS A 142 10.24 -5.87 1.45
CA LYS A 142 11.10 -6.14 0.30
C LYS A 142 10.41 -5.75 -1.01
N ALA A 143 11.21 -5.35 -1.99
CA ALA A 143 10.78 -5.02 -3.34
C ALA A 143 10.33 -6.27 -4.12
N PRO A 144 9.60 -6.12 -5.24
CA PRO A 144 9.34 -7.22 -6.16
C PRO A 144 10.63 -7.92 -6.60
N ASP A 145 10.54 -9.21 -6.90
CA ASP A 145 11.61 -10.13 -7.31
C ASP A 145 12.69 -10.41 -6.25
N ASP A 146 12.66 -9.71 -5.11
CA ASP A 146 13.57 -9.94 -3.99
C ASP A 146 13.27 -11.28 -3.30
N THR A 147 14.29 -11.90 -2.71
CA THR A 147 14.13 -13.22 -2.08
C THR A 147 13.30 -13.14 -0.80
N CYS A 148 12.40 -14.10 -0.57
CA CYS A 148 11.53 -14.15 0.60
C CYS A 148 11.24 -15.59 1.02
N ASN A 149 10.91 -15.78 2.30
CA ASN A 149 10.39 -17.05 2.83
C ASN A 149 8.95 -16.92 3.30
N GLU A 150 8.57 -15.74 3.79
CA GLU A 150 7.22 -15.44 4.26
C GLU A 150 6.59 -14.27 3.51
N ASP A 151 5.27 -14.31 3.35
CA ASP A 151 4.49 -13.23 2.73
C ASP A 151 4.74 -11.87 3.41
N ASN A 152 4.90 -11.86 4.74
CA ASN A 152 5.08 -10.62 5.51
C ASN A 152 6.41 -9.90 5.24
N GLU A 153 7.40 -10.56 4.62
CA GLU A 153 8.66 -9.94 4.23
C GLU A 153 8.46 -9.00 3.05
N CYS A 154 7.52 -9.30 2.17
CA CYS A 154 7.27 -8.59 0.93
C CYS A 154 6.36 -7.38 1.14
N SER A 155 6.69 -6.28 0.46
CA SER A 155 5.86 -5.06 0.44
C SER A 155 4.43 -5.29 -0.08
N SER A 156 4.25 -6.27 -0.97
CA SER A 156 2.96 -6.73 -1.52
C SER A 156 2.21 -7.73 -0.64
N LYS A 157 2.84 -8.19 0.46
CA LYS A 157 2.39 -9.34 1.26
C LYS A 157 2.18 -10.62 0.46
N HIS A 158 2.98 -10.83 -0.59
CA HIS A 158 2.91 -12.03 -1.40
C HIS A 158 4.31 -12.54 -1.75
N CYS A 159 4.66 -13.69 -1.17
CA CYS A 159 5.88 -14.43 -1.45
C CYS A 159 5.52 -15.70 -2.23
N ALA A 160 6.02 -15.84 -3.46
CA ALA A 160 5.80 -17.02 -4.28
C ALA A 160 7.09 -17.42 -4.98
N ASN A 161 7.36 -18.73 -5.10
CA ASN A 161 8.61 -19.24 -5.68
C ASN A 161 9.88 -18.67 -5.00
N ASN A 162 9.81 -18.40 -3.70
CA ASN A 162 10.86 -17.75 -2.90
C ASN A 162 11.22 -16.32 -3.34
N THR A 163 10.35 -15.66 -4.11
CA THR A 163 10.52 -14.25 -4.48
C THR A 163 9.26 -13.43 -4.23
N CYS A 164 9.45 -12.17 -3.89
CA CYS A 164 8.37 -11.23 -3.66
C CYS A 164 7.66 -10.92 -4.97
N GLN A 165 6.36 -11.13 -5.01
CA GLN A 165 5.55 -10.88 -6.20
C GLN A 165 4.92 -9.49 -6.14
N SER A 166 4.72 -8.86 -7.29
CA SER A 166 3.95 -7.62 -7.36
C SER A 166 2.48 -7.87 -6.98
N GLN A 167 1.85 -6.90 -6.34
CA GLN A 167 0.44 -6.99 -6.02
C GLN A 167 -0.40 -6.83 -7.29
N THR A 168 -1.22 -7.83 -7.60
CA THR A 168 -2.21 -7.78 -8.69
C THR A 168 -3.59 -7.35 -8.21
N ASP A 169 -3.81 -7.38 -6.90
CA ASP A 169 -5.10 -7.06 -6.30
C ASP A 169 -5.31 -5.54 -6.25
N GLY A 170 -6.41 -5.10 -6.87
CA GLY A 170 -6.82 -3.71 -6.88
C GLY A 170 -8.33 -3.59 -7.06
N PRO A 171 -8.87 -2.37 -6.94
CA PRO A 171 -10.28 -2.13 -7.22
C PRO A 171 -10.64 -2.59 -8.63
N SER A 172 -11.67 -3.43 -8.72
CA SER A 172 -12.23 -3.91 -9.98
C SER A 172 -13.54 -3.20 -10.27
N ASP A 173 -13.88 -3.00 -11.54
CA ASP A 173 -15.21 -2.53 -11.96
C ASP A 173 -16.35 -3.40 -11.40
N SER A 174 -16.05 -4.66 -11.07
CA SER A 174 -16.99 -5.60 -10.45
C SER A 174 -17.25 -5.36 -8.95
N ASP A 175 -16.42 -4.56 -8.28
CA ASP A 175 -16.53 -4.29 -6.84
C ASP A 175 -17.84 -3.58 -6.50
N GLY A 176 -18.27 -2.63 -7.34
CA GLY A 176 -19.55 -1.94 -7.14
C GLY A 176 -20.77 -2.86 -7.30
N VAL A 177 -20.68 -3.84 -8.21
CA VAL A 177 -21.75 -4.83 -8.45
C VAL A 177 -21.84 -5.82 -7.29
N GLN A 178 -20.70 -6.25 -6.76
CA GLN A 178 -20.66 -7.17 -5.62
C GLN A 178 -21.24 -6.53 -4.35
N SER A 179 -20.89 -5.29 -4.04
CA SER A 179 -21.47 -4.55 -2.89
C SER A 179 -23.00 -4.44 -2.99
N TYR A 180 -23.55 -4.28 -4.19
CA TYR A 180 -25.00 -4.27 -4.41
C TYR A 180 -25.66 -5.62 -4.09
N PHE A 181 -25.08 -6.74 -4.57
CA PHE A 181 -25.57 -8.08 -4.25
C PHE A 181 -25.49 -8.38 -2.75
N GLU A 182 -24.40 -7.98 -2.09
CA GLU A 182 -24.23 -8.14 -0.65
C GLU A 182 -25.31 -7.37 0.14
N ALA A 183 -25.63 -6.13 -0.27
CA ALA A 183 -26.71 -5.36 0.33
C ALA A 183 -28.08 -6.03 0.16
N LEU A 184 -28.37 -6.61 -1.01
CA LEU A 184 -29.62 -7.35 -1.25
C LEU A 184 -29.75 -8.58 -0.36
N ILE A 185 -28.66 -9.32 -0.15
CA ILE A 185 -28.66 -10.48 0.75
C ILE A 185 -28.97 -10.03 2.19
N ILE A 186 -28.34 -8.96 2.68
CA ILE A 186 -28.57 -8.43 4.03
C ILE A 186 -30.03 -7.99 4.19
N ILE A 187 -30.57 -7.24 3.23
CA ILE A 187 -31.98 -6.80 3.24
C ILE A 187 -32.91 -8.02 3.24
N GLY A 188 -32.62 -9.03 2.42
CA GLY A 188 -33.39 -10.28 2.37
C GLY A 188 -33.43 -11.00 3.72
N VAL A 189 -32.28 -11.14 4.40
CA VAL A 189 -32.18 -11.74 5.73
C VAL A 189 -32.97 -10.93 6.77
N LEU A 190 -32.88 -9.60 6.74
CA LEU A 190 -33.63 -8.72 7.64
C LEU A 190 -35.15 -8.88 7.48
N ILE A 191 -35.64 -8.96 6.24
CA ILE A 191 -37.06 -9.17 5.94
C ILE A 191 -37.52 -10.52 6.52
N ILE A 192 -36.75 -11.59 6.35
CA ILE A 192 -37.07 -12.92 6.88
C ILE A 192 -37.16 -12.88 8.42
N VAL A 193 -36.21 -12.23 9.09
CA VAL A 193 -36.21 -12.07 10.56
C VAL A 193 -37.45 -11.32 11.03
N ILE A 194 -37.85 -10.24 10.34
CA ILE A 194 -39.06 -9.47 10.67
C ILE A 194 -40.31 -10.33 10.50
N ILE A 195 -40.42 -11.10 9.40
CA ILE A 195 -41.55 -12.01 9.17
C ILE A 195 -41.67 -13.04 10.29
N ILE A 196 -40.55 -13.67 10.68
CA ILE A 196 -40.52 -14.65 11.78
C ILE A 196 -40.97 -13.99 13.09
N ALA A 197 -40.48 -12.79 13.39
CA ALA A 197 -40.87 -12.05 14.60
C ALA A 197 -42.37 -11.72 14.62
N ILE A 198 -42.96 -11.34 13.49
CA ILE A 198 -44.40 -11.10 13.35
C ILE A 198 -45.19 -12.39 13.58
N ILE A 199 -44.78 -13.50 12.97
CA ILE A 199 -45.43 -14.81 13.14
C ILE A 199 -45.43 -15.21 14.62
N ILE A 200 -44.26 -15.14 15.28
CA ILE A 200 -44.13 -15.46 16.71
C ILE A 200 -44.99 -14.52 17.56
N GLY A 201 -44.96 -13.21 17.28
CA GLY A 201 -45.77 -12.20 17.98
C GLY A 201 -47.26 -12.47 17.87
N CYS A 202 -47.76 -12.76 16.66
CA CYS A 202 -49.15 -13.14 16.41
C CYS A 202 -49.55 -14.43 17.15
N CYS A 203 -48.69 -15.46 17.13
CA CYS A 203 -48.91 -16.70 17.88
C CYS A 203 -48.99 -16.46 19.40
N CYS A 204 -48.10 -15.63 19.95
CA CYS A 204 -48.10 -15.27 21.38
C CYS A 204 -49.34 -14.43 21.76
N TYR A 205 -49.75 -13.47 20.93
CA TYR A 205 -50.93 -12.65 21.16
C TYR A 205 -52.22 -13.49 21.18
N ASN A 206 -52.38 -14.39 20.21
CA ASN A 206 -53.56 -15.26 20.13
C ASN A 206 -53.65 -16.21 21.34
N LYS A 207 -52.53 -16.77 21.82
CA LYS A 207 -52.50 -17.56 23.05
C LYS A 207 -52.93 -16.76 24.28
N LYS A 208 -52.47 -15.51 24.42
CA LYS A 208 -52.84 -14.64 25.54
C LYS A 208 -54.33 -14.27 25.52
N LYS A 209 -54.88 -13.95 24.34
CA LYS A 209 -56.30 -13.66 24.16
C LYS A 209 -57.19 -14.87 24.50
N TYR A 210 -56.79 -16.07 24.08
CA TYR A 210 -57.52 -17.30 24.43
C TYR A 210 -57.60 -17.49 25.95
N LYS A 211 -56.45 -17.36 26.65
CA LYS A 211 -56.38 -17.51 28.11
C LYS A 211 -57.24 -16.49 28.87
N ASN A 212 -57.31 -15.24 28.40
CA ASN A 212 -58.13 -14.21 29.04
C ASN A 212 -59.64 -14.41 28.85
N ASN A 213 -60.08 -15.13 27.81
CA ASN A 213 -61.49 -15.42 27.56
C ASN A 213 -61.99 -16.70 28.27
N THR A 214 -61.09 -17.48 28.89
CA THR A 214 -61.44 -18.73 29.60
C THR A 214 -61.45 -18.60 31.13
N ASN A 215 -61.17 -17.40 31.65
CA ASN A 215 -61.32 -17.00 33.06
C ASN A 215 -62.50 -16.04 33.19
#